data_AF-A0AA88VG98-F1
#
_entry.id   AF-A0AA88VG98-F1
#
_cell.length_a   1.000
_cell.length_b   1.000
_cell.length_c   1.000
_cell.angle_alpha   90.00
_cell.angle_beta   90.00
_cell.angle_gamma   90.00
#
_symmetry.space_group_name_H-M   'P 1'
#
loop_
_entity.id
_entity.type
_entity.pdbx_description
1 polymer ?
#
loop_
_entity_poly.entity_id
_entity_poly.type
_entity_poly.pdbx_seq_one_letter_code
_entity_poly.pdbx_strand_id
1 'polypeptide(L)'
;MAGRTDTVTKPSRSDEVLDPDDQLQMASQVRAHFDSLAPKRPIKPNRSDNSDHYSAHLNSDASVAVPLPEFDKFLSLQSQSQAVIPGANNAVEQDEYVETHYYQQLDSIDKQHHTVHI
;
A
#
# COMPACT_ATOMS: atom_id res chain seq x y z
N MET A 1 -16.63 -69.29 2.70
CA MET A 1 -15.51 -68.33 2.80
C MET A 1 -16.10 -66.96 3.08
N ALA A 2 -16.31 -66.61 4.35
CA ALA A 2 -16.83 -65.29 4.72
C ALA A 2 -15.64 -64.36 5.00
N GLY A 3 -15.49 -63.32 4.18
CA GLY A 3 -14.46 -62.31 4.32
C GLY A 3 -14.66 -61.53 5.61
N ARG A 4 -13.62 -61.50 6.45
CA ARG A 4 -13.55 -60.62 7.62
C ARG A 4 -13.43 -59.18 7.11
N THR A 5 -14.36 -58.32 7.52
CA THR A 5 -14.24 -56.87 7.32
C THR A 5 -13.52 -56.30 8.53
N ASP A 6 -12.20 -56.14 8.43
CA ASP A 6 -11.42 -55.43 9.43
C ASP A 6 -11.85 -53.96 9.42
N THR A 7 -12.57 -53.54 10.46
CA THR A 7 -12.97 -52.15 10.64
C THR A 7 -11.73 -51.34 11.01
N VAL A 8 -11.14 -50.64 10.04
CA VAL A 8 -10.12 -49.63 10.30
C VAL A 8 -10.77 -48.49 11.09
N THR A 9 -10.61 -48.51 12.40
CA THR A 9 -10.99 -47.40 13.27
C THR A 9 -10.09 -46.22 12.93
N LYS A 10 -10.67 -45.15 12.38
CA LYS A 10 -9.94 -43.90 12.15
C LYS A 10 -9.32 -43.45 13.49
N PRO A 11 -8.05 -43.01 13.51
CA PRO A 11 -7.47 -42.45 14.72
C PRO A 11 -8.38 -41.31 15.19
N SER A 12 -8.86 -41.39 16.43
CA SER A 12 -9.62 -40.29 17.01
C SER A 12 -8.68 -39.09 17.07
N ARG A 13 -9.05 -38.00 16.38
CA ARG A 13 -8.42 -36.69 16.57
C ARG A 13 -8.95 -36.13 17.90
N SER A 14 -8.46 -36.67 18.99
CA SER A 14 -8.73 -36.19 20.33
C SER A 14 -7.51 -35.44 20.81
N ASP A 15 -7.25 -34.28 20.19
CA ASP A 15 -6.41 -33.30 20.88
C ASP A 15 -7.25 -32.74 22.03
N GLU A 16 -6.65 -32.62 23.20
CA GLU A 16 -7.36 -32.19 24.40
C GLU A 16 -7.79 -30.73 24.20
N VAL A 17 -9.10 -30.48 24.23
CA VAL A 17 -9.63 -29.12 24.09
C VAL A 17 -9.37 -28.41 25.41
N LEU A 18 -8.45 -27.46 25.38
CA LEU A 18 -8.10 -26.62 26.53
C LEU A 18 -9.32 -25.83 27.02
N ASP A 19 -9.29 -25.46 28.29
CA ASP A 19 -10.32 -24.62 28.90
C ASP A 19 -10.49 -23.30 28.11
N PRO A 20 -11.72 -22.77 27.97
CA PRO A 20 -11.96 -21.52 27.25
C PRO A 20 -11.10 -20.35 27.73
N ASP A 21 -10.81 -20.26 29.03
CA ASP A 21 -10.00 -19.14 29.56
C ASP A 21 -8.53 -19.27 29.12
N ASP A 22 -7.98 -20.48 29.11
CA ASP A 22 -6.63 -20.77 28.63
C ASP A 22 -6.51 -20.47 27.12
N GLN A 23 -7.54 -20.82 26.34
CA GLN A 23 -7.58 -20.51 24.91
C GLN A 23 -7.59 -19.00 24.66
N LEU A 24 -8.36 -18.23 25.44
CA LEU A 24 -8.39 -16.78 25.35
C LEU A 24 -7.04 -16.16 25.71
N GLN A 25 -6.38 -16.68 26.76
CA GLN A 25 -5.07 -16.22 27.17
C GLN A 25 -4.03 -16.46 26.07
N MET A 26 -3.97 -17.66 25.51
CA MET A 26 -3.07 -17.97 24.39
C MET A 26 -3.35 -17.08 23.17
N ALA A 27 -4.62 -16.90 22.80
CA ALA A 27 -5.00 -16.04 21.68
C ALA A 27 -4.54 -14.59 21.91
N SER A 28 -4.66 -14.08 23.13
CA SER A 28 -4.19 -12.74 23.49
C SER A 28 -2.67 -12.60 23.39
N GLN A 29 -1.92 -13.61 23.83
CA GLN A 29 -0.45 -13.63 23.73
C GLN A 29 0.03 -13.67 22.28
N VAL A 30 -0.59 -14.52 21.46
CA VAL A 30 -0.28 -14.62 20.02
C VAL A 30 -0.56 -13.28 19.33
N ARG A 31 -1.72 -12.68 19.59
CA ARG A 31 -2.05 -11.36 19.04
C ARG A 31 -1.04 -10.30 19.46
N ALA A 32 -0.72 -10.20 20.75
CA ALA A 32 0.25 -9.24 21.27
C ALA A 32 1.64 -9.41 20.63
N HIS A 33 2.09 -10.64 20.40
CA HIS A 33 3.35 -10.92 19.72
C HIS A 33 3.37 -10.36 18.30
N PHE A 34 2.34 -10.65 17.48
CA PHE A 34 2.27 -10.14 16.12
C PHE A 34 2.06 -8.62 16.04
N ASP A 35 1.28 -8.06 16.96
CA ASP A 35 1.10 -6.60 17.06
C ASP A 35 2.42 -5.91 17.41
N SER A 36 3.28 -6.53 18.24
CA SER A 36 4.61 -5.99 18.58
C SER A 36 5.59 -6.00 17.40
N LEU A 37 5.41 -6.94 16.47
CA LEU A 37 6.21 -7.07 15.24
C LEU A 37 5.62 -6.26 14.07
N ALA A 38 4.42 -5.71 14.22
CA ALA A 38 3.76 -4.97 13.16
C ALA A 38 4.58 -3.73 12.78
N PRO A 39 4.87 -3.49 11.49
CA PRO A 39 5.58 -2.31 11.06
C PRO A 39 4.84 -1.03 11.48
N LYS A 40 5.56 -0.11 12.15
CA LYS A 40 5.03 1.23 12.46
C LYS A 40 4.78 1.97 11.15
N ARG A 41 3.51 2.13 10.79
CA ARG A 41 3.13 2.85 9.57
C ARG A 41 3.23 4.35 9.87
N PRO A 42 4.00 5.13 9.09
CA PRO A 42 3.98 6.57 9.22
C PRO A 42 2.56 7.07 8.93
N ILE A 43 2.09 8.00 9.75
CA ILE A 43 0.79 8.64 9.55
C ILE A 43 0.89 9.45 8.25
N LYS A 44 -0.08 9.26 7.36
CA LYS A 44 -0.15 10.07 6.15
C LYS A 44 -0.28 11.54 6.57
N PRO A 45 0.51 12.45 5.99
CA PRO A 45 0.38 13.86 6.33
C PRO A 45 -1.03 14.35 6.01
N ASN A 46 -1.58 15.14 6.92
CA ASN A 46 -2.89 15.74 6.73
C ASN A 46 -2.82 16.71 5.55
N ARG A 47 -3.89 16.81 4.76
CA ARG A 47 -3.87 17.53 3.48
C ARG A 47 -3.78 19.06 3.66
N SER A 48 -3.75 19.58 4.89
CA SER A 48 -3.78 21.02 5.17
C SER A 48 -3.21 21.49 6.53
N ASP A 49 -2.41 20.72 7.26
CA ASP A 49 -1.83 21.24 8.51
C ASP A 49 -0.53 21.99 8.23
N ASN A 50 -0.46 23.25 8.69
CA ASN A 50 0.74 24.08 8.64
C ASN A 50 1.95 23.32 9.21
N SER A 51 3.07 23.48 8.51
CA SER A 51 4.34 22.76 8.62
C SER A 51 5.09 22.93 9.96
N ASP A 52 4.47 22.64 11.10
CA ASP A 52 5.15 22.70 12.41
C ASP A 52 5.25 21.34 13.13
N HIS A 53 4.58 20.30 12.63
CA HIS A 53 4.55 18.97 13.27
C HIS A 53 5.50 17.92 12.66
N TYR A 54 6.22 18.23 11.58
CA TYR A 54 7.23 17.32 11.02
C TYR A 54 8.48 17.15 11.91
N SER A 55 8.65 17.99 12.92
CA SER A 55 9.81 17.96 13.83
C SER A 55 9.77 16.82 14.85
N ALA A 56 8.63 16.14 15.04
CA ALA A 56 8.50 15.12 16.08
C ALA A 56 9.13 13.76 15.74
N HIS A 57 9.44 13.49 14.46
CA HIS A 57 10.06 12.21 14.06
C HIS A 57 11.56 12.32 13.73
N LEU A 58 12.16 13.50 13.93
CA LEU A 58 13.60 13.75 13.80
C LEU A 58 14.28 13.73 15.17
N ASN A 59 14.11 12.66 15.95
CA ASN A 59 14.92 12.49 17.15
C ASN A 59 15.36 11.04 17.29
N SER A 60 16.53 10.73 16.73
CA SER A 60 17.56 9.89 17.36
C SER A 60 18.74 9.63 16.41
N ASP A 61 19.36 10.67 15.84
CA ASP A 61 20.83 10.72 15.64
C ASP A 61 21.26 12.12 15.14
N ALA A 62 20.84 13.16 15.85
CA ALA A 62 21.24 14.55 15.54
C ALA A 62 22.62 14.87 16.12
N SER A 63 23.61 13.99 15.91
CA SER A 63 25.00 14.21 16.37
C SER A 63 26.03 14.27 15.24
N VAL A 64 25.65 13.94 14.01
CA VAL A 64 26.53 14.17 12.86
C VAL A 64 25.97 15.33 12.07
N ALA A 65 26.56 16.51 12.31
CA ALA A 65 26.48 17.65 11.40
C ALA A 65 27.16 17.29 10.07
N VAL A 66 26.57 16.35 9.33
CA VAL A 66 26.91 16.15 7.93
C VAL A 66 26.31 17.36 7.21
N PRO A 67 27.09 18.13 6.45
CA PRO A 67 26.51 19.12 5.54
C PRO A 67 25.72 18.33 4.49
N LEU A 68 24.41 18.20 4.67
CA LEU A 68 23.52 17.59 3.68
C LEU A 68 23.36 18.60 2.53
N PRO A 69 23.91 18.33 1.33
CA PRO A 69 23.83 19.27 0.21
C PRO A 69 22.37 19.56 -0.20
N GLU A 70 21.47 18.62 0.10
CA GLU A 70 20.03 18.74 -0.11
C GLU A 70 19.40 19.83 0.78
N PHE A 71 19.92 20.01 2.00
CA PHE A 71 19.45 21.04 2.92
C PHE A 71 19.85 22.44 2.44
N ASP A 72 21.07 22.61 1.97
CA ASP A 72 21.53 23.88 1.37
C ASP A 72 20.73 24.25 0.14
N LYS A 73 20.40 23.26 -0.70
CA LYS A 73 19.53 23.44 -1.87
C LYS A 73 18.12 23.84 -1.46
N PHE A 74 17.56 23.24 -0.40
CA PHE A 74 16.25 23.61 0.13
C PHE A 74 16.21 25.07 0.61
N LEU A 75 17.20 25.50 1.40
CA LEU A 75 17.31 26.89 1.87
C LEU A 75 17.46 27.88 0.70
N SER A 76 18.26 27.51 -0.31
CA SER A 76 18.42 28.32 -1.52
C SER A 76 17.10 28.49 -2.27
N LEU A 77 16.33 27.41 -2.46
CA LEU A 77 15.01 27.47 -3.11
C LEU A 77 13.98 28.25 -2.29
N GLN A 78 14.00 28.12 -0.96
CA GLN A 78 13.12 28.88 -0.07
C GLN A 78 13.40 30.39 -0.15
N SER A 79 14.66 30.79 -0.24
CA SER A 79 15.05 32.20 -0.41
C SER A 79 14.65 32.79 -1.78
N GLN A 80 14.48 31.92 -2.79
CA GLN A 80 14.13 32.28 -4.17
C GLN A 80 12.62 32.15 -4.44
N SER A 81 11.76 32.22 -3.42
CA SER A 81 10.30 32.19 -3.60
C SER A 81 9.78 33.47 -4.26
N GLN A 82 10.14 33.70 -5.53
CA GLN A 82 9.39 34.55 -6.42
C GLN A 82 8.07 33.82 -6.66
N ALA A 83 6.95 34.44 -6.28
CA ALA A 83 5.64 33.91 -6.60
C ALA A 83 5.55 33.73 -8.12
N VAL A 84 5.60 32.47 -8.59
CA VAL A 84 5.34 32.16 -9.99
C VAL A 84 3.85 32.41 -10.19
N ILE A 85 3.51 33.59 -10.70
CA ILE A 85 2.15 33.91 -11.13
C ILE A 85 1.92 33.06 -12.40
N PRO A 86 1.04 32.05 -12.35
CA PRO A 86 0.72 31.28 -13.55
C PRO A 86 -0.03 32.24 -14.50
N GLY A 87 0.60 32.61 -15.61
CA GLY A 87 -0.01 33.45 -16.66
C GLY A 87 0.84 34.61 -17.21
N ALA A 88 2.05 34.86 -16.69
CA ALA A 88 2.90 35.93 -17.24
C ALA A 88 3.54 35.56 -18.60
N ASN A 89 3.64 34.26 -18.89
CA ASN A 89 4.18 33.76 -20.15
C ASN A 89 3.06 33.01 -20.85
N ASN A 90 2.40 33.64 -21.82
CA ASN A 90 1.57 32.97 -22.82
C ASN A 90 2.46 32.11 -23.74
N ALA A 91 3.22 31.18 -23.18
CA ALA A 91 3.71 30.05 -23.92
C ALA A 91 2.53 29.07 -23.97
N VAL A 92 1.67 29.26 -24.97
CA VAL A 92 0.80 28.20 -25.43
C VAL A 92 1.74 27.07 -25.82
N GLU A 93 1.95 26.12 -24.91
CA GLU A 93 2.47 24.81 -25.28
C GLU A 93 1.43 24.24 -26.25
N GLN A 94 1.73 24.39 -27.54
CA GLN A 94 1.02 23.64 -28.57
C GLN A 94 1.49 22.21 -28.38
N ASP A 95 0.76 21.45 -27.58
CA ASP A 95 0.94 20.01 -27.57
C ASP A 95 0.77 19.53 -29.02
N GLU A 96 1.87 19.05 -29.61
CA GLU A 96 1.91 18.48 -30.95
C GLU A 96 1.27 17.08 -30.91
N TYR A 97 -0.01 17.01 -30.56
CA TYR A 97 -0.77 15.77 -30.64
C TYR A 97 -1.07 15.48 -32.10
N VAL A 98 -0.36 14.51 -32.67
CA VAL A 98 -0.68 13.92 -33.97
C VAL A 98 -1.69 12.80 -33.75
N GLU A 99 -2.91 12.97 -34.29
CA GLU A 99 -3.95 11.95 -34.19
C GLU A 99 -3.53 10.67 -34.94
N THR A 100 -3.15 9.64 -34.20
CA THR A 100 -2.77 8.35 -34.78
C THR A 100 -4.02 7.52 -35.09
N HIS A 101 -4.10 7.01 -36.31
CA HIS A 101 -5.25 6.22 -36.80
C HIS A 101 -5.21 4.75 -36.35
N TYR A 102 -4.43 4.43 -35.30
CA TYR A 102 -4.07 3.08 -34.88
C TYR A 102 -5.29 2.18 -34.60
N TYR A 103 -6.39 2.75 -34.11
CA TYR A 103 -7.59 1.98 -33.74
C TYR A 103 -8.65 1.89 -34.85
N GLN A 104 -8.47 2.55 -36.01
CA GLN A 104 -9.50 2.60 -37.06
C GLN A 104 -9.80 1.25 -37.72
N GLN A 105 -8.87 0.29 -37.63
CA GLN A 105 -9.02 -1.02 -38.26
C GLN A 105 -9.55 -2.11 -37.30
N LEU A 106 -9.73 -1.79 -36.01
CA LEU A 106 -10.16 -2.77 -35.00
C LEU A 106 -11.65 -3.12 -35.05
N ASP A 107 -12.45 -2.40 -35.84
CA ASP A 107 -13.87 -2.70 -36.06
C ASP A 107 -14.11 -3.85 -37.06
N SER A 108 -13.05 -4.45 -37.60
CA SER A 108 -13.12 -5.51 -38.63
C SER A 108 -13.43 -6.90 -38.07
N ILE A 109 -13.53 -7.06 -36.75
CA ILE A 109 -13.83 -8.36 -36.12
C ILE A 109 -15.34 -8.53 -35.93
N ASP A 110 -15.85 -9.63 -36.48
CA ASP A 110 -17.25 -10.02 -36.42
C ASP A 110 -17.71 -10.21 -34.95
N LYS A 111 -18.64 -9.38 -34.50
CA LYS A 111 -19.18 -9.40 -33.12
C LYS A 111 -20.30 -10.44 -33.01
N GLN A 112 -19.98 -11.71 -33.26
CA GLN A 112 -20.95 -12.80 -33.11
C GLN A 112 -21.20 -13.11 -31.63
N HIS A 113 -22.23 -12.51 -31.06
CA HIS A 113 -22.72 -12.87 -29.74
C HIS A 113 -23.48 -14.19 -29.82
N HIS A 114 -22.99 -15.22 -29.13
CA HIS A 114 -23.73 -16.47 -28.97
C HIS A 114 -24.82 -16.24 -27.90
N THR A 115 -26.04 -15.96 -28.32
CA THR A 115 -27.21 -16.01 -27.43
C THR A 115 -27.57 -17.46 -27.17
N VAL A 116 -27.24 -17.95 -25.97
CA VAL A 116 -27.77 -19.20 -25.45
C VAL A 116 -29.17 -18.88 -24.92
N HIS A 117 -30.20 -19.35 -25.63
CA HIS A 117 -31.57 -19.35 -25.11
C HIS A 117 -31.69 -20.46 -24.05
N ILE A 118 -32.09 -20.07 -22.84
CA ILE A 118 -32.37 -20.95 -21.69
C ILE A 118 -33.89 -21.09 -21.57
#